data_AF-A0A455UGI0-F1
#
_entry.id   AF-A0A455UGI0-F1
#
_cell.length_a   1.000
_cell.length_b   1.000
_cell.length_c   1.000
_cell.angle_alpha   90.00
_cell.angle_beta   90.00
_cell.angle_gamma   90.00
#
_symmetry.space_group_name_H-M   'P 1'
#
loop_
_entity.id
_entity.type
_entity.pdbx_description
1 polymer ?
#
loop_
_entity_poly.entity_id
_entity_poly.type
_entity_poly.pdbx_seq_one_letter_code
_entity_poly.pdbx_strand_id
1 'polypeptide(L)'
;MAQYRELAAFSQFASDLDEATRKQLEHGQRVTELMKQNQYSPMSVAEMALSLYAANEGYLDDVEVNKVLDFERALHDYMKSEHGDLLDKINQTGDYNGEIQDSLKSGLEKFKATQSW
;
A
#
# COMPACT_ATOMS: atom_id res chain seq x y z
N MET A 1 0.59 7.83 11.05
CA MET A 1 1.68 8.69 10.50
C MET A 1 2.32 9.63 11.53
N ALA A 2 1.56 10.27 12.44
CA ALA A 2 2.15 11.18 13.44
C ALA A 2 3.16 10.50 14.38
N GLN A 3 2.79 9.35 14.95
CA GLN A 3 3.68 8.57 15.83
C GLN A 3 4.95 8.09 15.12
N TYR A 4 4.87 7.74 13.83
CA TYR A 4 6.05 7.35 13.04
C TYR A 4 7.07 8.49 12.93
N ARG A 5 6.62 9.74 12.69
CA ARG A 5 7.55 10.88 12.56
C ARG A 5 8.26 11.20 13.88
N GLU A 6 7.55 11.06 15.00
CA GLU A 6 8.13 11.22 16.34
C GLU A 6 9.15 10.11 16.64
N LEU A 7 8.78 8.85 16.37
CA LEU A 7 9.64 7.69 16.55
C LEU A 7 10.88 7.73 15.64
N ALA A 8 10.73 8.20 14.40
CA ALA A 8 11.83 8.37 13.44
C ALA A 8 12.84 9.43 13.92
N ALA A 9 12.37 10.54 14.51
CA ALA A 9 13.25 11.55 15.08
C ALA A 9 13.98 11.03 16.32
N PHE A 10 13.33 10.21 17.16
CA PHE A 10 13.94 9.64 18.37
C PHE A 10 14.96 8.54 18.05
N SER A 11 14.64 7.68 17.09
CA SER A 11 15.51 6.58 16.65
C SER A 11 16.80 7.03 15.96
N GLN A 12 16.87 8.27 15.46
CA GLN A 12 18.14 8.85 14.97
C GLN A 12 19.22 8.97 16.05
N PHE A 13 18.81 8.99 17.33
CA PHE A 13 19.72 9.17 18.47
C PHE A 13 19.89 7.89 19.31
N ALA A 14 19.16 6.82 19.01
CA ALA A 14 19.22 5.56 19.73
C ALA A 14 19.95 4.49 18.89
N SER A 15 21.02 3.91 19.43
CA SER A 15 21.85 2.92 18.71
C SER A 15 21.25 1.51 18.72
N ASP A 16 20.31 1.24 19.63
CA ASP A 16 19.70 -0.08 19.77
C ASP A 16 18.18 0.09 19.83
N LEU A 17 17.51 -0.43 18.80
CA LEU A 17 16.07 -0.42 18.67
C LEU A 17 15.60 -1.86 18.74
N ASP A 18 14.61 -2.12 19.59
CA ASP A 18 13.95 -3.42 19.64
C ASP A 18 13.27 -3.75 18.29
N GLU A 19 13.01 -5.03 18.06
CA GLU A 19 12.47 -5.52 16.79
C GLU A 19 11.10 -4.93 16.44
N ALA A 20 10.25 -4.66 17.44
CA ALA A 20 8.93 -4.08 17.21
C ALA A 20 9.04 -2.62 16.76
N THR A 21 9.92 -1.86 17.40
CA THR A 21 10.23 -0.48 17.01
C THR A 21 10.82 -0.40 15.60
N ARG A 22 11.70 -1.35 15.24
CA ARG A 22 12.25 -1.43 13.87
C ARG A 22 11.16 -1.67 12.83
N LYS A 23 10.30 -2.67 13.03
CA LYS A 23 9.20 -2.97 12.11
C LYS A 23 8.27 -1.77 11.93
N GLN A 24 7.95 -1.06 13.01
CA GLN A 24 7.10 0.12 12.94
C GLN A 24 7.74 1.27 12.14
N LEU A 25 9.05 1.46 12.24
CA LEU A 25 9.78 2.44 11.42
C LEU A 25 9.80 2.05 9.95
N GLU A 26 10.16 0.81 9.65
CA GLU A 26 10.24 0.33 8.28
C GLU A 26 8.88 0.38 7.57
N HIS A 27 7.81 -0.04 8.26
CA HIS A 27 6.45 0.11 7.77
C HIS A 27 6.09 1.59 7.54
N GLY A 28 6.39 2.47 8.50
CA GLY A 28 6.13 3.90 8.37
C GLY A 28 6.91 4.57 7.24
N GLN A 29 8.12 4.11 6.93
CA GLN A 29 8.90 4.55 5.77
C GLN A 29 8.18 4.21 4.46
N ARG A 30 7.72 2.97 4.30
CA ARG A 30 7.01 2.51 3.11
C ARG A 30 5.68 3.21 2.90
N VAL A 31 4.90 3.36 3.98
CA VAL A 31 3.64 4.12 3.94
C VAL A 31 3.91 5.58 3.54
N THR A 32 4.99 6.18 4.03
CA THR A 32 5.37 7.56 3.64
C THR A 32 5.77 7.64 2.18
N GLU A 33 6.48 6.63 1.66
CA GLU A 33 6.84 6.55 0.25
C GLU A 33 5.62 6.41 -0.65
N LEU A 34 4.67 5.54 -0.29
CA LEU A 34 3.42 5.34 -1.02
C LEU A 34 2.59 6.62 -1.15
N MET A 35 2.68 7.54 -0.18
CA MET A 35 1.96 8.82 -0.24
C MET A 35 2.57 9.82 -1.25
N LYS A 36 3.68 9.48 -1.91
CA LYS A 36 4.28 10.33 -2.95
C LYS A 36 3.53 10.14 -4.27
N GLN A 37 2.77 11.15 -4.64
CA GLN A 37 2.05 11.17 -5.91
C GLN A 37 2.75 12.08 -6.92
N ASN A 38 2.96 11.58 -8.13
CA ASN A 38 3.47 12.39 -9.24
C ASN A 38 2.47 13.47 -9.65
N GLN A 39 2.98 14.62 -10.08
CA GLN A 39 2.14 15.72 -10.56
C GLN A 39 1.34 15.28 -11.80
N TYR A 40 0.09 15.72 -11.89
CA TYR A 40 -0.84 15.41 -12.98
C TYR A 40 -1.24 13.93 -13.12
N SER A 41 -1.03 13.12 -12.09
CA SER A 41 -1.48 11.72 -12.05
C SER A 41 -2.60 11.53 -11.02
N PRO A 42 -3.83 12.06 -11.25
CA PRO A 42 -4.93 11.86 -10.32
C PRO A 42 -5.29 10.37 -10.23
N MET A 43 -5.56 9.91 -9.01
CA MET A 43 -5.98 8.54 -8.74
C MET A 43 -7.50 8.50 -8.55
N SER A 44 -8.13 7.44 -9.03
CA SER A 44 -9.52 7.13 -8.75
C SER A 44 -9.71 6.68 -7.29
N VAL A 45 -10.96 6.70 -6.81
CA VAL A 45 -11.29 6.25 -5.45
C VAL A 45 -10.89 4.80 -5.25
N ALA A 46 -11.11 3.95 -6.26
CA ALA A 46 -10.75 2.54 -6.21
C ALA A 46 -9.23 2.32 -6.14
N GLU A 47 -8.43 3.06 -6.92
CA GLU A 47 -6.97 2.98 -6.86
C GLU A 47 -6.43 3.46 -5.52
N MET A 48 -6.97 4.57 -4.99
CA MET A 48 -6.60 5.04 -3.64
C MET A 48 -6.96 4.02 -2.56
N ALA A 49 -8.16 3.44 -2.63
CA ALA A 49 -8.60 2.42 -1.69
C ALA A 49 -7.70 1.17 -1.74
N LEU A 50 -7.32 0.73 -2.95
CA LEU A 50 -6.42 -0.39 -3.15
C LEU A 50 -5.03 -0.14 -2.57
N SER A 51 -4.41 1.02 -2.84
CA SER A 51 -3.10 1.38 -2.27
C SER A 51 -3.15 1.45 -0.74
N LEU A 52 -4.20 2.07 -0.18
CA LEU A 52 -4.37 2.17 1.27
C LEU A 52 -4.62 0.81 1.93
N TYR A 53 -5.39 -0.06 1.29
CA TYR A 53 -5.64 -1.42 1.77
C TYR A 53 -4.34 -2.24 1.77
N ALA A 54 -3.55 -2.18 0.69
CA ALA A 54 -2.25 -2.84 0.61
C ALA A 54 -1.29 -2.36 1.72
N ALA A 55 -1.29 -1.05 2.00
CA ALA A 55 -0.52 -0.48 3.09
C ALA A 55 -1.01 -0.94 4.46
N ASN A 56 -2.31 -0.92 4.72
CA ASN A 56 -2.88 -1.25 6.03
C ASN A 56 -2.69 -2.73 6.42
N GLU A 57 -2.84 -3.64 5.46
CA GLU A 57 -2.74 -5.08 5.69
C GLU A 57 -1.28 -5.60 5.64
N GLY A 58 -0.29 -4.71 5.48
CA GLY A 58 1.13 -5.07 5.50
C GLY A 58 1.65 -5.73 4.21
N TYR A 59 0.93 -5.60 3.08
CA TYR A 59 1.38 -6.16 1.80
C TYR A 59 2.62 -5.47 1.23
N LEU A 60 3.02 -4.33 1.81
CA LEU A 60 4.22 -3.58 1.44
C LEU A 60 5.46 -3.97 2.28
N ASP A 61 5.31 -4.72 3.38
CA ASP A 61 6.38 -4.91 4.37
C ASP A 61 7.63 -5.64 3.83
N ASP A 62 7.47 -6.46 2.79
CA ASP A 62 8.52 -7.17 2.07
C ASP A 62 9.04 -6.42 0.83
N VAL A 63 8.45 -5.28 0.49
CA VAL A 63 8.88 -4.43 -0.64
C VAL A 63 9.98 -3.49 -0.18
N GLU A 64 11.06 -3.35 -0.96
CA GLU A 64 12.09 -2.35 -0.67
C GLU A 64 11.51 -0.93 -0.82
N VAL A 65 11.94 0.01 0.02
CA VAL A 65 11.35 1.38 0.05
C VAL A 65 11.41 2.06 -1.32
N ASN A 66 12.53 1.96 -2.04
CA ASN A 66 12.71 2.49 -3.39
C ASN A 66 11.82 1.81 -4.45
N LYS A 67 11.22 0.66 -4.15
CA LYS A 67 10.36 -0.14 -5.04
C LYS A 67 8.87 -0.01 -4.75
N VAL A 68 8.49 0.73 -3.71
CA VAL A 68 7.08 0.90 -3.31
C VAL A 68 6.23 1.52 -4.42
N LEU A 69 6.74 2.54 -5.11
CA LEU A 69 6.00 3.19 -6.21
C LEU A 69 5.92 2.30 -7.47
N ASP A 70 6.95 1.51 -7.74
CA ASP A 70 6.94 0.52 -8.83
C ASP A 70 5.90 -0.57 -8.53
N PHE A 71 5.86 -1.06 -7.29
CA PHE A 71 4.85 -2.01 -6.81
C PHE A 71 3.43 -1.46 -6.93
N GLU A 72 3.19 -0.23 -6.47
CA GLU A 72 1.87 0.41 -6.54
C GLU A 72 1.38 0.49 -7.99
N ARG A 73 2.24 0.94 -8.91
CA ARG A 73 1.89 1.05 -10.32
C ARG A 73 1.56 -0.31 -10.93
N ALA A 74 2.42 -1.30 -10.70
CA ALA A 74 2.19 -2.66 -11.18
C ALA A 74 0.91 -3.28 -10.61
N LEU A 75 0.61 -3.00 -9.33
CA LEU A 75 -0.61 -3.43 -8.67
C LEU A 75 -1.86 -2.80 -9.30
N HIS A 76 -1.83 -1.49 -9.56
CA HIS A 76 -2.94 -0.80 -10.24
C HIS A 76 -3.17 -1.34 -11.64
N ASP A 77 -2.11 -1.54 -12.42
CA ASP A 77 -2.20 -2.05 -13.79
C ASP A 77 -2.75 -3.49 -13.80
N TYR A 78 -2.29 -4.35 -12.89
CA TYR A 78 -2.81 -5.70 -12.74
C TYR A 78 -4.29 -5.71 -12.33
N MET A 79 -4.67 -4.93 -11.33
CA MET A 79 -6.06 -4.88 -10.85
C MET A 79 -7.00 -4.29 -11.91
N LYS A 80 -6.54 -3.36 -12.75
CA LYS A 80 -7.30 -2.88 -13.90
C LYS A 80 -7.50 -3.95 -14.97
N SER A 81 -6.45 -4.73 -15.25
CA SER A 81 -6.50 -5.81 -16.26
C SER A 81 -7.41 -6.96 -15.83
N GLU A 82 -7.19 -7.47 -14.62
CA GLU A 82 -7.81 -8.73 -14.16
C GLU A 82 -9.10 -8.50 -13.34
N HIS A 83 -9.26 -7.31 -12.76
CA HIS A 83 -10.31 -6.99 -11.80
C HIS A 83 -10.97 -5.63 -12.06
N GLY A 84 -11.02 -5.18 -13.33
CA GLY A 84 -11.59 -3.88 -13.72
C GLY A 84 -13.02 -3.66 -13.21
N ASP A 85 -13.88 -4.68 -13.29
CA ASP A 85 -15.27 -4.62 -12.80
C ASP A 85 -15.36 -4.29 -11.30
N LEU A 86 -14.40 -4.77 -10.50
CA LEU A 86 -14.34 -4.47 -9.07
C LEU A 86 -13.98 -3.00 -8.84
N LEU A 87 -13.00 -2.48 -9.59
CA LEU A 87 -12.60 -1.08 -9.50
C LEU A 87 -13.73 -0.14 -9.92
N ASP A 88 -14.46 -0.48 -10.99
CA ASP A 88 -15.61 0.29 -11.44
C ASP A 88 -16.74 0.29 -10.41
N LYS A 89 -17.02 -0.86 -9.78
CA LYS A 89 -18.00 -0.96 -8.69
C LYS A 89 -17.63 -0.03 -7.52
N ILE A 90 -16.37 -0.07 -7.08
CA ILE A 90 -15.88 0.79 -5.98
C ILE A 90 -15.97 2.27 -6.36
N ASN A 91 -15.61 2.63 -7.59
CA ASN A 91 -15.68 4.01 -8.07
C ASN A 91 -17.12 4.55 -8.14
N GLN A 92 -18.11 3.69 -8.43
CA GLN A 92 -19.51 4.08 -8.53
C GLN A 92 -20.20 4.18 -7.17
N THR A 93 -19.98 3.20 -6.29
CA THR A 93 -20.70 3.13 -5.01
C THR A 93 -19.97 3.81 -3.87
N GLY A 94 -18.63 3.82 -3.89
CA GLY A 94 -17.81 4.18 -2.74
C GLY A 94 -17.95 3.21 -1.56
N ASP A 95 -18.54 2.02 -1.78
CA ASP A 95 -18.79 1.06 -0.70
C ASP A 95 -17.53 0.27 -0.33
N TYR A 96 -17.45 -0.06 0.96
CA TYR A 96 -16.50 -1.02 1.50
C TYR A 96 -17.26 -2.05 2.34
N ASN A 97 -17.38 -3.27 1.81
CA ASN A 97 -18.06 -4.39 2.45
C ASN A 97 -17.19 -5.66 2.42
N GLY A 98 -17.62 -6.72 3.11
CA GLY A 98 -16.85 -7.96 3.21
C GLY A 98 -16.51 -8.58 1.85
N GLU A 99 -17.43 -8.55 0.88
CA GLU A 99 -17.19 -9.10 -0.46
C GLU A 99 -16.11 -8.32 -1.22
N ILE A 100 -16.13 -6.99 -1.13
CA ILE A 100 -15.12 -6.11 -1.74
C ILE A 100 -13.77 -6.35 -1.07
N GLN A 101 -13.74 -6.45 0.26
CA GLN A 101 -12.52 -6.75 1.02
C GLN A 101 -11.92 -8.11 0.60
N ASP A 102 -12.73 -9.16 0.54
CA ASP A 102 -12.28 -10.50 0.14
C ASP A 102 -11.76 -10.53 -1.31
N SER A 103 -12.39 -9.75 -2.19
CA SER A 103 -11.96 -9.61 -3.58
C SER A 103 -10.64 -8.86 -3.70
N LEU A 104 -10.46 -7.76 -2.96
CA LEU A 104 -9.21 -7.00 -2.90
C LEU A 104 -8.08 -7.87 -2.34
N LYS A 105 -8.34 -8.59 -1.26
CA LYS A 105 -7.40 -9.54 -0.64
C LYS A 105 -6.95 -10.60 -1.64
N SER A 106 -7.91 -11.26 -2.28
CA SER A 106 -7.63 -12.33 -3.26
C SER A 106 -6.85 -11.80 -4.47
N GLY A 107 -7.18 -10.59 -4.93
CA GLY A 107 -6.46 -9.92 -6.02
C GLY A 107 -5.01 -9.62 -5.66
N LEU A 108 -4.77 -9.07 -4.46
CA LEU A 108 -3.43 -8.78 -3.94
C LEU A 108 -2.58 -10.03 -3.72
N GLU A 109 -3.15 -11.09 -3.16
CA GLU A 109 -2.43 -12.36 -2.96
C GLU A 109 -2.03 -12.98 -4.30
N LYS A 110 -2.94 -12.96 -5.29
CA LYS A 110 -2.62 -13.42 -6.65
C LYS A 110 -1.56 -12.56 -7.33
N PHE A 111 -1.67 -11.23 -7.20
CA PHE A 111 -0.68 -10.29 -7.74
C PHE A 111 0.71 -10.62 -7.20
N LYS A 112 0.86 -10.73 -5.87
CA LYS A 112 2.16 -11.04 -5.25
C LYS A 112 2.70 -12.41 -5.60
N ALA A 113 1.83 -13.38 -5.88
CA ALA A 113 2.24 -14.73 -6.27
C ALA A 113 2.67 -14.84 -7.74
N THR A 114 2.19 -13.95 -8.62
CA THR A 114 2.33 -14.11 -10.08
C THR A 114 3.16 -13.03 -10.75
N GLN A 115 3.17 -11.81 -10.22
CA GLN A 115 3.82 -10.67 -10.84
C GLN A 115 5.20 -10.40 -10.25
N SER A 116 6.06 -9.76 -11.03
CA SER A 116 7.35 -9.25 -10.61
C SER A 116 7.35 -7.73 -10.76
N TRP A 117 7.91 -7.01 -9.79
CA TRP A 117 7.90 -5.54 -9.69
C TRP A 117 9.29 -5.00 -9.27
#